data_AF-A0A498LRG9-F1
#
_entry.id   AF-A0A498LRG9-F1
#
_cell.length_a   1.000
_cell.length_b   1.000
_cell.length_c   1.000
_cell.angle_alpha   90.00
_cell.angle_beta   90.00
_cell.angle_gamma   90.00
#
_symmetry.space_group_name_H-M   'P 1'
#
loop_
_entity.id
_entity.type
_entity.pdbx_description
1 polymer ?
#
loop_
_entity_poly.entity_id
_entity_poly.type
_entity_poly.pdbx_seq_one_letter_code
_entity_poly.pdbx_strand_id
1 'polypeptide(L)'
;MVHLRGKARDVVKFGIRNSDIDIVHNPDAIFSILRKHFEAAPCSPLPLADFYTTLPRPDEDAYEYWLRLNRAVDVAAERLKEQGKVLDYPGTEVTRMFIRHCPCKELAITFRSKTIDAWSVREVHNILNEYHSETSLSSAARNAVPAKIPVNRTEVELSTAALSPTSDVQQSKSVEASALERVMNLLEKVLLKESTNKEPSRRSKPSVSLPRIKGLNDLPCTVCSSPDHSGLTHCRDKKLCFQCHSPDHSGLGCPERVKSPSSHGLGN
;
A
#
# COMPACT_ATOMS: atom_id res chain seq x y z
N MET A 1 17.80 6.00 -38.37
CA MET A 1 16.65 5.09 -38.63
C MET A 1 17.05 3.62 -38.41
N VAL A 2 17.56 3.23 -37.23
CA VAL A 2 18.46 2.04 -37.12
C VAL A 2 17.97 0.87 -36.23
N HIS A 3 16.72 0.88 -35.71
CA HIS A 3 16.27 -0.23 -34.83
C HIS A 3 15.05 -1.03 -35.29
N LEU A 4 14.42 -0.67 -36.42
CA LEU A 4 13.27 -1.42 -36.94
C LEU A 4 13.71 -2.61 -37.81
N ARG A 5 13.27 -3.81 -37.45
CA ARG A 5 13.54 -5.06 -38.19
C ARG A 5 12.26 -5.86 -38.41
N GLY A 6 12.31 -6.78 -39.38
CA GLY A 6 11.18 -7.65 -39.73
C GLY A 6 9.92 -6.86 -40.09
N LYS A 7 8.76 -7.40 -39.68
CA LYS A 7 7.43 -6.83 -39.99
C LYS A 7 7.26 -5.37 -39.56
N ALA A 8 7.89 -4.94 -38.46
CA ALA A 8 7.83 -3.56 -37.99
C ALA A 8 8.48 -2.57 -38.97
N ARG A 9 9.56 -2.99 -39.65
CA ARG A 9 10.20 -2.19 -40.71
C ARG A 9 9.27 -2.04 -41.92
N ASP A 10 8.61 -3.13 -42.32
CA ASP A 10 7.73 -3.12 -43.49
C ASP A 10 6.48 -2.27 -43.23
N VAL A 11 5.87 -2.41 -42.04
CA VAL A 11 4.75 -1.60 -41.59
C VAL A 11 5.07 -0.11 -41.62
N VAL A 12 6.22 0.31 -41.09
CA VAL A 12 6.63 1.72 -41.10
C VAL A 12 6.91 2.17 -42.54
N LYS A 13 7.67 1.40 -43.33
CA LYS A 13 7.96 1.72 -44.73
C LYS A 13 6.68 1.93 -45.56
N PHE A 14 5.68 1.06 -45.40
CA PHE A 14 4.41 1.18 -46.10
C PHE A 14 3.52 2.28 -45.51
N GLY A 15 3.53 2.47 -44.20
CA GLY A 15 2.81 3.57 -43.54
C GLY A 15 3.25 4.92 -44.07
N ILE A 16 4.57 5.15 -44.17
CA ILE A 16 5.14 6.39 -44.71
C ILE A 16 4.78 6.59 -46.17
N ARG A 17 4.86 5.54 -46.99
CA ARG A 17 4.57 5.66 -48.43
C ARG A 17 3.11 6.00 -48.73
N ASN A 18 2.19 5.58 -47.87
CA ASN A 18 0.75 5.74 -48.09
C ASN A 18 0.11 6.83 -47.21
N SER A 19 0.92 7.58 -46.46
CA SER A 19 0.46 8.67 -45.58
C SER A 19 1.34 9.89 -45.83
N ASP A 20 0.79 11.10 -45.83
CA ASP A 20 1.56 12.35 -45.95
C ASP A 20 2.30 12.70 -44.63
N ILE A 21 3.07 11.76 -44.10
CA ILE A 21 3.79 11.88 -42.84
C ILE A 21 5.23 12.31 -43.12
N ASP A 22 5.57 13.52 -42.71
CA ASP A 22 6.95 14.02 -42.76
C ASP A 22 7.73 13.58 -41.52
N ILE A 23 8.53 12.52 -41.67
CA ILE A 23 9.37 11.97 -40.61
C ILE A 23 10.60 12.83 -40.35
N VAL A 24 11.00 13.66 -41.31
CA VAL A 24 12.18 14.53 -41.16
C VAL A 24 11.89 15.60 -40.11
N HIS A 25 10.67 16.16 -40.13
CA HIS A 25 10.23 17.16 -39.18
C HIS A 25 9.43 16.59 -38.00
N ASN A 26 8.89 15.36 -38.11
CA ASN A 26 8.14 14.69 -37.06
C ASN A 26 8.51 13.19 -36.94
N PRO A 27 9.66 12.84 -36.33
CA PRO A 27 10.07 11.46 -36.16
C PRO A 27 9.13 10.65 -35.24
N ASP A 28 8.36 11.31 -34.37
CA ASP A 28 7.45 10.66 -33.42
C ASP A 28 6.27 9.97 -34.12
N ALA A 29 5.94 10.37 -35.35
CA ALA A 29 4.90 9.73 -36.15
C ALA A 29 5.20 8.26 -36.47
N ILE A 30 6.46 7.82 -36.40
CA ILE A 30 6.84 6.40 -36.50
C ILE A 30 6.15 5.58 -35.40
N PHE A 31 6.11 6.10 -34.17
CA PHE A 31 5.47 5.41 -33.05
C PHE A 31 3.97 5.30 -33.25
N SER A 32 3.32 6.31 -33.84
CA SER A 32 1.89 6.25 -34.17
C SER A 32 1.58 5.17 -35.22
N ILE A 33 2.43 5.02 -36.25
CA ILE A 33 2.27 3.96 -37.26
C ILE A 33 2.43 2.57 -36.63
N LEU A 34 3.46 2.39 -35.79
CA LEU A 34 3.72 1.13 -35.10
C LEU A 34 2.59 0.80 -34.12
N ARG A 35 2.17 1.77 -33.32
CA ARG A 35 1.07 1.64 -32.36
C ARG A 35 -0.20 1.19 -33.07
N LYS A 36 -0.60 1.86 -34.16
CA LYS A 36 -1.78 1.49 -34.96
C LYS A 36 -1.76 0.05 -35.47
N HIS A 37 -0.59 -0.50 -35.79
CA HIS A 37 -0.46 -1.83 -36.39
C HIS A 37 -0.19 -2.97 -35.41
N PHE A 38 0.37 -2.68 -34.24
CA PHE A 38 0.81 -3.69 -33.28
C PHE A 38 0.10 -3.63 -31.93
N GLU A 39 -0.65 -2.57 -31.64
CA GLU A 39 -1.35 -2.46 -30.37
C GLU A 39 -2.55 -3.42 -30.34
N ALA A 40 -2.52 -4.34 -29.38
CA ALA A 40 -3.41 -5.50 -29.31
C ALA A 40 -4.82 -5.19 -28.75
N ALA A 41 -5.10 -3.94 -28.35
CA ALA A 41 -6.37 -3.57 -27.76
C ALA A 41 -7.17 -2.66 -28.70
N PRO A 42 -8.36 -3.08 -29.17
CA PRO A 42 -9.29 -2.18 -29.83
C PRO A 42 -9.84 -1.21 -28.79
N CYS A 43 -9.26 -0.02 -28.69
CA CYS A 43 -9.97 1.11 -28.11
C CYS A 43 -11.01 1.58 -29.12
N SER A 44 -12.18 1.97 -28.64
CA SER A 44 -13.21 2.53 -29.50
C SER A 44 -12.75 3.89 -30.06
N PRO A 45 -13.40 4.42 -31.12
CA PRO A 45 -13.11 5.78 -31.59
C PRO A 45 -13.50 6.86 -30.56
N LEU A 46 -14.17 6.48 -29.48
CA LEU A 46 -14.67 7.35 -28.41
C LEU A 46 -13.91 7.06 -27.10
N PRO A 47 -12.64 7.48 -26.95
CA PRO A 47 -11.80 7.13 -25.81
C PRO A 47 -12.40 7.55 -24.46
N LEU A 48 -13.11 8.67 -24.42
CA LEU A 48 -13.77 9.15 -23.22
C LEU A 48 -14.99 8.29 -22.83
N ALA A 49 -15.71 7.75 -23.81
CA ALA A 49 -16.81 6.82 -23.55
C ALA A 49 -16.26 5.52 -22.95
N ASP A 50 -15.16 5.01 -23.49
CA ASP A 50 -14.49 3.82 -22.96
C ASP A 50 -14.10 4.01 -21.49
N PHE A 51 -13.53 5.18 -21.15
CA PHE A 51 -13.25 5.55 -19.76
C PHE A 51 -14.51 5.50 -18.88
N TYR A 52 -15.61 6.16 -19.27
CA TYR A 52 -16.84 6.18 -18.47
C TYR A 52 -17.55 4.82 -18.36
N THR A 53 -17.26 3.87 -19.25
CA THR A 53 -17.73 2.48 -19.16
C THR A 53 -16.84 1.58 -18.32
N THR A 54 -15.72 2.10 -17.79
CA THR A 54 -14.82 1.39 -16.87
C THR A 54 -15.48 1.30 -15.49
N LEU A 55 -16.52 0.47 -15.37
CA LEU A 55 -17.25 0.20 -14.13
C LEU A 55 -16.58 -0.94 -13.34
N PRO A 56 -16.76 -1.00 -12.01
CA PRO A 56 -16.24 -2.11 -11.21
C PRO A 56 -16.84 -3.45 -11.66
N ARG A 57 -16.04 -4.50 -11.65
CA ARG A 57 -16.50 -5.87 -11.91
C ARG A 57 -17.18 -6.45 -10.65
N PRO A 58 -18.02 -7.48 -10.78
CA PRO A 58 -18.50 -8.22 -9.62
C PRO A 58 -17.31 -8.74 -8.80
N ASP A 59 -17.36 -8.50 -7.49
CA ASP A 59 -16.34 -8.91 -6.52
C ASP A 59 -14.93 -8.35 -6.74
N GLU A 60 -14.79 -7.27 -7.54
CA GLU A 60 -13.50 -6.59 -7.73
C GLU A 60 -13.10 -5.85 -6.44
N ASP A 61 -11.84 -6.02 -6.04
CA ASP A 61 -11.27 -5.25 -4.96
C ASP A 61 -11.24 -3.74 -5.31
N ALA A 62 -11.45 -2.90 -4.30
CA ALA A 62 -11.52 -1.45 -4.50
C ALA A 62 -10.18 -0.87 -4.99
N TYR A 63 -9.04 -1.42 -4.54
CA TYR A 63 -7.72 -1.00 -4.99
C TYR A 63 -7.47 -1.41 -6.44
N GLU A 64 -7.87 -2.62 -6.82
CA GLU A 64 -7.78 -3.10 -8.22
C GLU A 64 -8.64 -2.25 -9.17
N TYR A 65 -9.88 -1.94 -8.76
CA TYR A 65 -10.73 -1.04 -9.54
C TYR A 65 -10.08 0.35 -9.71
N TRP A 66 -9.51 0.91 -8.64
CA TRP A 66 -8.78 2.18 -8.68
C TRP A 66 -7.63 2.16 -9.69
N LEU A 67 -6.80 1.11 -9.69
CA LEU A 67 -5.70 0.96 -10.65
C LEU A 67 -6.20 0.87 -12.09
N ARG A 68 -7.23 0.05 -12.33
CA ARG A 68 -7.82 -0.11 -13.67
C ARG A 68 -8.42 1.18 -14.19
N LEU A 69 -9.07 1.96 -13.32
CA LEU A 69 -9.66 3.24 -13.68
C LEU A 69 -8.60 4.30 -14.00
N ASN A 70 -7.50 4.36 -13.24
CA ASN A 70 -6.36 5.24 -13.57
C ASN A 70 -5.74 4.85 -14.92
N ARG A 71 -5.53 3.55 -15.16
CA ARG A 71 -5.04 3.09 -16.46
C ARG A 71 -5.98 3.45 -17.61
N ALA A 72 -7.30 3.36 -17.39
CA ALA A 72 -8.28 3.72 -18.40
C ALA A 72 -8.25 5.22 -18.74
N VAL A 73 -8.04 6.10 -17.73
CA VAL A 73 -7.92 7.55 -18.00
C VAL A 73 -6.64 7.87 -18.76
N ASP A 74 -5.54 7.20 -18.46
CA ASP A 74 -4.26 7.39 -19.17
C ASP A 74 -4.39 7.01 -20.64
N VAL A 75 -5.03 5.86 -20.92
CA VAL A 75 -5.32 5.43 -22.29
C VAL A 75 -6.24 6.44 -22.99
N ALA A 76 -7.29 6.91 -22.32
CA ALA A 76 -8.20 7.89 -22.90
C ALA A 76 -7.50 9.22 -23.22
N ALA A 77 -6.62 9.69 -22.32
CA ALA A 77 -5.85 10.91 -22.51
C ALA A 77 -4.88 10.80 -23.69
N GLU A 78 -4.15 9.69 -23.81
CA GLU A 78 -3.24 9.45 -24.95
C GLU A 78 -4.01 9.40 -26.29
N ARG A 79 -5.19 8.79 -26.32
CA ARG A 79 -6.03 8.76 -27.53
C ARG A 79 -6.63 10.11 -27.88
N LEU A 80 -7.05 10.88 -26.89
CA LEU A 80 -7.52 12.25 -27.13
C LEU A 80 -6.39 13.10 -27.70
N LYS A 81 -5.17 12.94 -27.19
CA LYS A 81 -3.98 13.61 -27.70
C LYS A 81 -3.68 13.25 -29.16
N GLU A 82 -3.81 11.98 -29.54
CA GLU A 82 -3.71 11.54 -30.94
C GLU A 82 -4.78 12.18 -31.85
N GLN A 83 -5.94 12.55 -31.29
CA GLN A 83 -7.02 13.26 -31.98
C GLN A 83 -6.87 14.79 -31.93
N GLY A 84 -5.78 15.33 -31.39
CA GLY A 84 -5.58 16.77 -31.22
C GLY A 84 -6.46 17.39 -30.11
N LYS A 85 -6.96 16.57 -29.18
CA LYS A 85 -7.76 16.98 -28.02
C LYS A 85 -6.97 16.76 -26.73
N VAL A 86 -7.38 17.44 -25.66
CA VAL A 86 -6.79 17.28 -24.32
C VAL A 86 -7.88 16.88 -23.34
N LEU A 87 -7.55 16.00 -22.40
CA LEU A 87 -8.42 15.68 -21.28
C LEU A 87 -8.09 16.60 -20.11
N ASP A 88 -9.01 17.49 -19.77
CA ASP A 88 -8.85 18.40 -18.64
C ASP A 88 -9.05 17.67 -17.32
N TYR A 89 -8.13 17.91 -16.38
CA TYR A 89 -8.19 17.40 -15.01
C TYR A 89 -8.47 15.89 -14.88
N PRO A 90 -7.64 15.00 -15.48
CA PRO A 90 -7.87 13.55 -15.50
C PRO A 90 -8.01 12.95 -14.08
N GLY A 91 -7.22 13.46 -13.12
CA GLY A 91 -7.31 13.03 -11.73
C GLY A 91 -8.66 13.31 -11.08
N THR A 92 -9.30 14.42 -11.42
CA THR A 92 -10.64 14.74 -10.93
C THR A 92 -11.66 13.75 -11.49
N GLU A 93 -11.61 13.46 -12.80
CA GLU A 93 -12.51 12.50 -13.44
C GLU A 93 -12.40 11.10 -12.84
N VAL A 94 -11.18 10.60 -12.64
CA VAL A 94 -10.92 9.31 -11.97
C VAL A 94 -11.49 9.31 -10.56
N THR A 95 -11.27 10.38 -9.80
CA THR A 95 -11.76 10.51 -8.43
C THR A 95 -13.29 10.47 -8.38
N ARG A 96 -13.97 11.22 -9.25
CA ARG A 96 -15.44 11.20 -9.34
C ARG A 96 -15.96 9.82 -9.70
N MET A 97 -15.37 9.20 -10.72
CA MET A 97 -15.78 7.88 -11.21
C MET A 97 -15.59 6.80 -10.16
N PHE A 98 -14.49 6.84 -9.42
CA PHE A 98 -14.22 5.91 -8.33
C PHE A 98 -15.24 6.07 -7.19
N ILE A 99 -15.46 7.29 -6.72
CA ILE A 99 -16.38 7.55 -5.59
C ILE A 99 -17.82 7.16 -5.95
N ARG A 100 -18.28 7.49 -7.17
CA ARG A 100 -19.63 7.15 -7.64
C ARG A 100 -19.88 5.64 -7.73
N HIS A 101 -18.85 4.88 -8.11
CA HIS A 101 -18.95 3.45 -8.37
C HIS A 101 -18.06 2.64 -7.43
N CYS A 102 -17.86 3.10 -6.20
CA CYS A 102 -16.96 2.42 -5.27
C CYS A 102 -17.51 1.01 -4.97
N PRO A 103 -16.75 -0.08 -5.26
CA PRO A 103 -17.24 -1.45 -5.08
C PRO A 103 -17.30 -1.86 -3.60
N CYS A 104 -16.60 -1.14 -2.71
CA CYS A 104 -16.57 -1.39 -1.28
C CYS A 104 -17.52 -0.46 -0.52
N LYS A 105 -18.46 -1.04 0.24
CA LYS A 105 -19.46 -0.30 1.00
C LYS A 105 -18.86 0.52 2.15
N GLU A 106 -17.84 0.01 2.83
CA GLU A 106 -17.17 0.71 3.95
C GLU A 106 -16.46 1.96 3.45
N LEU A 107 -15.66 1.81 2.39
CA LEU A 107 -15.00 2.94 1.72
C LEU A 107 -16.02 3.95 1.16
N ALA A 108 -17.12 3.48 0.56
CA ALA A 108 -18.17 4.35 0.05
C ALA A 108 -18.81 5.22 1.14
N ILE A 109 -18.85 4.76 2.40
CA ILE A 109 -19.31 5.58 3.53
C ILE A 109 -18.30 6.68 3.84
N THR A 110 -17.00 6.37 3.89
CA THR A 110 -15.94 7.36 4.10
C THR A 110 -16.01 8.48 3.06
N PHE A 111 -16.24 8.15 1.80
CA PHE A 111 -16.33 9.13 0.73
C PHE A 111 -17.57 10.04 0.76
N ARG A 112 -18.56 9.77 1.62
CA ARG A 112 -19.72 10.64 1.85
C ARG A 112 -19.45 11.80 2.82
N SER A 113 -18.28 11.82 3.48
CA SER A 113 -17.92 12.86 4.45
C SER A 113 -17.76 14.26 3.83
N LYS A 114 -17.52 14.35 2.52
CA LYS A 114 -17.51 15.60 1.75
C LYS A 114 -18.07 15.36 0.35
N THR A 115 -18.34 16.45 -0.37
CA THR A 115 -18.85 16.38 -1.75
C THR A 115 -17.84 15.71 -2.68
N ILE A 116 -18.35 15.07 -3.75
CA ILE A 116 -17.53 14.30 -4.69
C ILE A 116 -16.38 15.16 -5.27
N ASP A 117 -16.64 16.44 -5.55
CA ASP A 117 -15.65 17.36 -6.13
C ASP A 117 -14.57 17.85 -5.15
N ALA A 118 -14.78 17.67 -3.85
CA ALA A 118 -13.83 18.08 -2.82
C ALA A 118 -12.73 17.03 -2.56
N TRP A 119 -12.85 15.84 -3.16
CA TRP A 119 -11.86 14.77 -3.04
C TRP A 119 -10.71 14.95 -4.02
N SER A 120 -9.49 14.93 -3.51
CA SER A 120 -8.28 14.85 -4.33
C SER A 120 -7.86 13.40 -4.56
N VAL A 121 -7.18 13.16 -5.69
CA VAL A 121 -6.58 11.86 -6.04
C VAL A 121 -5.73 11.31 -4.90
N ARG A 122 -4.93 12.17 -4.27
CA ARG A 122 -4.03 11.81 -3.17
C ARG A 122 -4.78 11.33 -1.94
N GLU A 123 -5.86 12.01 -1.55
CA GLU A 123 -6.67 11.59 -0.40
C GLU A 123 -7.33 10.24 -0.65
N VAL A 124 -7.93 10.05 -1.82
CA VAL A 124 -8.55 8.78 -2.19
C VAL A 124 -7.52 7.66 -2.17
N HIS A 125 -6.35 7.88 -2.77
CA HIS A 125 -5.28 6.90 -2.79
C HIS A 125 -4.75 6.57 -1.38
N ASN A 126 -4.61 7.57 -0.50
CA ASN A 126 -4.17 7.34 0.88
C ASN A 126 -5.17 6.48 1.66
N ILE A 127 -6.48 6.81 1.58
CA ILE A 127 -7.54 6.03 2.23
C ILE A 127 -7.54 4.59 1.71
N LEU A 128 -7.35 4.41 0.40
CA LEU A 128 -7.27 3.08 -0.21
C LEU A 128 -6.06 2.28 0.28
N ASN A 129 -4.89 2.92 0.41
CA ASN A 129 -3.69 2.27 0.95
C ASN A 129 -3.86 1.86 2.41
N GLU A 130 -4.44 2.75 3.23
CA GLU A 130 -4.74 2.46 4.64
C GLU A 130 -5.70 1.26 4.74
N TYR A 131 -6.81 1.30 4.02
CA TYR A 131 -7.78 0.20 3.97
C TYR A 131 -7.16 -1.11 3.45
N HIS A 132 -6.33 -1.07 2.42
CA HIS A 132 -5.65 -2.26 1.89
C HIS A 132 -4.66 -2.86 2.91
N SER A 133 -3.95 -1.99 3.65
CA SER A 133 -3.04 -2.43 4.70
C SER A 133 -3.79 -3.05 5.90
N GLU A 134 -4.90 -2.46 6.31
CA GLU A 134 -5.74 -2.96 7.40
C GLU A 134 -6.49 -4.23 7.02
N THR A 135 -6.98 -4.36 5.80
CA THR A 135 -7.63 -5.58 5.31
C THR A 135 -6.65 -6.73 5.13
N SER A 136 -5.39 -6.44 4.78
CA SER A 136 -4.31 -7.44 4.77
C SER A 136 -4.02 -7.98 6.19
N LEU A 137 -4.11 -7.12 7.21
CA LEU A 137 -3.96 -7.52 8.63
C LEU A 137 -5.22 -8.17 9.20
N SER A 138 -6.39 -7.70 8.77
CA SER A 138 -7.71 -8.14 9.25
C SER A 138 -8.14 -9.45 8.62
N SER A 139 -7.81 -9.75 7.37
CA SER A 139 -8.04 -11.06 6.75
C SER A 139 -7.27 -12.18 7.47
N ALA A 140 -6.12 -11.87 8.08
CA ALA A 140 -5.44 -12.79 9.00
C ALA A 140 -6.21 -13.00 10.32
N ALA A 141 -6.97 -12.00 10.78
CA ALA A 141 -7.77 -12.06 12.02
C ALA A 141 -9.20 -12.62 11.83
N ARG A 142 -9.81 -12.46 10.64
CA ARG A 142 -11.19 -12.87 10.31
C ARG A 142 -11.40 -14.39 10.24
N ASN A 143 -10.33 -15.19 10.26
CA ASN A 143 -10.44 -16.64 10.46
C ASN A 143 -10.76 -17.02 11.93
N ALA A 144 -10.90 -16.04 12.83
CA ALA A 144 -11.48 -16.24 14.15
C ALA A 144 -12.90 -15.64 14.20
N VAL A 145 -13.89 -16.51 14.44
CA VAL A 145 -15.32 -16.20 14.50
C VAL A 145 -15.64 -15.14 15.58
N PRO A 146 -16.39 -14.06 15.29
CA PRO A 146 -16.77 -13.06 16.28
C PRO A 146 -18.20 -13.25 16.81
N ALA A 147 -18.37 -13.24 18.13
CA ALA A 147 -19.67 -13.12 18.80
C ALA A 147 -19.93 -11.66 19.21
N LYS A 148 -21.16 -11.22 18.97
CA LYS A 148 -21.66 -9.83 18.97
C LYS A 148 -21.66 -9.20 20.37
N ILE A 149 -21.33 -7.90 20.47
CA ILE A 149 -21.73 -7.06 21.62
C ILE A 149 -22.32 -5.73 21.10
N PRO A 150 -23.42 -5.23 21.67
CA PRO A 150 -24.14 -4.06 21.18
C PRO A 150 -23.52 -2.75 21.67
N VAL A 151 -23.66 -1.74 20.81
CA VAL A 151 -23.33 -0.33 21.05
C VAL A 151 -24.25 0.25 22.12
N ASN A 152 -23.71 1.00 23.08
CA ASN A 152 -24.47 2.14 23.59
C ASN A 152 -23.60 3.35 23.97
N ARG A 153 -24.15 4.50 23.55
CA ARG A 153 -23.74 5.89 23.75
C ARG A 153 -23.70 6.30 25.22
N THR A 154 -22.75 7.17 25.59
CA THR A 154 -22.90 8.42 26.38
C THR A 154 -21.49 9.01 26.59
N GLU A 155 -21.16 10.17 26.01
CA GLU A 155 -21.35 11.55 26.49
C GLU A 155 -20.29 12.04 27.50
N VAL A 156 -19.55 13.06 27.03
CA VAL A 156 -19.06 14.32 27.67
C VAL A 156 -18.39 14.15 29.05
N GLU A 157 -17.14 14.58 29.25
CA GLU A 157 -16.89 15.99 29.56
C GLU A 157 -15.45 16.48 29.37
N LEU A 158 -15.42 17.77 29.06
CA LEU A 158 -14.32 18.66 28.76
C LEU A 158 -13.45 18.93 30.00
N SER A 159 -12.13 18.92 29.84
CA SER A 159 -11.27 19.77 30.67
C SER A 159 -10.00 20.18 29.93
N THR A 160 -9.90 21.49 29.83
CA THR A 160 -8.85 22.35 29.32
C THR A 160 -7.55 22.27 30.12
N ALA A 161 -6.42 22.27 29.44
CA ALA A 161 -5.21 22.95 29.90
C ALA A 161 -4.39 23.40 28.68
N ALA A 162 -4.22 24.71 28.57
CA ALA A 162 -3.35 25.38 27.62
C ALA A 162 -1.91 25.44 28.15
N LEU A 163 -0.92 25.44 27.25
CA LEU A 163 0.15 26.44 27.16
C LEU A 163 1.10 26.12 25.98
N SER A 164 1.68 27.19 25.45
CA SER A 164 2.06 27.39 24.05
C SER A 164 3.59 27.22 23.78
N PRO A 165 4.23 27.87 22.78
CA PRO A 165 4.94 27.21 21.69
C PRO A 165 6.47 27.43 21.71
N THR A 166 7.25 26.57 21.02
CA THR A 166 8.60 26.96 20.58
C THR A 166 8.93 26.41 19.21
N SER A 167 9.30 27.35 18.35
CA SER A 167 9.86 27.21 17.01
C SER A 167 11.13 26.36 16.98
N ASP A 168 11.28 25.51 15.97
CA ASP A 168 12.58 25.25 15.36
C ASP A 168 12.39 24.75 13.91
N VAL A 169 12.36 25.73 13.00
CA VAL A 169 12.49 25.54 11.56
C VAL A 169 13.98 25.68 11.27
N GLN A 170 14.71 24.55 11.11
CA GLN A 170 15.89 24.49 10.22
C GLN A 170 16.53 23.08 10.08
N GLN A 171 16.16 22.06 10.87
CA GLN A 171 16.89 20.78 10.93
C GLN A 171 16.25 19.61 10.14
N SER A 172 15.46 19.87 9.10
CA SER A 172 14.73 18.81 8.37
C SER A 172 15.45 18.31 7.10
N LYS A 173 16.24 19.15 6.43
CA LYS A 173 16.74 18.85 5.08
C LYS A 173 17.98 17.94 5.01
N SER A 174 18.79 17.88 6.05
CA SER A 174 20.04 17.08 6.05
C SER A 174 19.79 15.60 6.40
N VAL A 175 18.77 15.31 7.22
CA VAL A 175 18.43 13.95 7.64
C VAL A 175 17.76 13.16 6.51
N GLU A 176 16.91 13.82 5.71
CA GLU A 176 16.21 13.20 4.58
C GLU A 176 17.16 12.81 3.44
N ALA A 177 18.14 13.66 3.11
CA ALA A 177 19.15 13.34 2.09
C ALA A 177 20.00 12.11 2.49
N SER A 178 20.40 12.03 3.76
CA SER A 178 21.17 10.89 4.30
C SER A 178 20.31 9.63 4.47
N ALA A 179 18.99 9.76 4.65
CA ALA A 179 18.06 8.63 4.66
C ALA A 179 17.89 8.06 3.25
N LEU A 180 17.75 8.91 2.23
CA LEU A 180 17.58 8.50 0.84
C LEU A 180 18.84 7.79 0.31
N GLU A 181 20.03 8.28 0.67
CA GLU A 181 21.31 7.65 0.31
C GLU A 181 21.49 6.27 0.97
N ARG A 182 20.98 6.09 2.19
CA ARG A 182 20.93 4.78 2.86
C ARG A 182 19.96 3.81 2.18
N VAL A 183 18.83 4.28 1.68
CA VAL A 183 17.86 3.46 0.94
C VAL A 183 18.41 3.03 -0.41
N MET A 184 19.08 3.92 -1.15
CA MET A 184 19.72 3.58 -2.44
C MET A 184 20.79 2.50 -2.26
N ASN A 185 21.64 2.62 -1.24
CA ASN A 185 22.68 1.61 -0.94
C ASN A 185 22.10 0.26 -0.48
N LEU A 186 20.93 0.26 0.17
CA LEU A 186 20.25 -0.99 0.57
C LEU A 186 19.68 -1.72 -0.64
N LEU A 187 19.09 -0.98 -1.59
CA LEU A 187 18.52 -1.52 -2.82
C LEU A 187 19.62 -2.11 -3.72
N GLU A 188 20.75 -1.41 -3.85
CA GLU A 188 21.92 -1.91 -4.61
C GLU A 188 22.46 -3.22 -4.01
N LYS A 189 22.53 -3.32 -2.68
CA LYS A 189 22.94 -4.54 -1.98
C LYS A 189 21.97 -5.71 -2.11
N VAL A 190 20.67 -5.45 -2.25
CA VAL A 190 19.67 -6.51 -2.47
C VAL A 190 19.76 -7.05 -3.89
N LEU A 191 19.93 -6.18 -4.88
CA LEU A 191 20.08 -6.56 -6.28
C LEU A 191 21.37 -7.37 -6.54
N LEU A 192 22.47 -7.04 -5.86
CA LEU A 192 23.74 -7.78 -5.96
C LEU A 192 23.71 -9.15 -5.28
N LYS A 193 22.82 -9.36 -4.30
CA LYS A 193 22.74 -10.61 -3.53
C LYS A 193 21.91 -11.69 -4.22
N GLU A 194 21.20 -11.34 -5.30
CA GLU A 194 20.32 -12.25 -6.04
C GLU A 194 21.05 -13.00 -7.19
N SER A 195 22.29 -12.61 -7.51
CA SER A 195 23.05 -13.21 -8.62
C SER A 195 23.97 -14.40 -8.22
N THR A 196 24.01 -14.80 -6.95
CA THR A 196 24.81 -15.95 -6.50
C THR A 196 24.08 -16.77 -5.44
N ASN A 197 23.28 -17.76 -5.88
CA ASN A 197 23.43 -19.15 -5.44
C ASN A 197 22.29 -20.04 -5.99
N LYS A 198 22.69 -21.08 -6.72
CA LYS A 198 21.88 -22.26 -7.02
C LYS A 198 21.77 -23.12 -5.74
N GLU A 199 20.59 -23.72 -5.55
CA GLU A 199 20.16 -24.69 -4.50
C GLU A 199 21.08 -25.93 -4.28
N PRO A 200 20.85 -26.85 -3.30
CA PRO A 200 19.70 -27.04 -2.38
C PRO A 200 20.02 -27.37 -0.88
N SER A 201 18.96 -27.46 -0.06
CA SER A 201 18.79 -28.34 1.14
C SER A 201 18.90 -27.75 2.57
N ARG A 202 17.76 -27.83 3.26
CA ARG A 202 17.48 -27.99 4.72
C ARG A 202 18.58 -27.61 5.73
N ARG A 203 18.38 -26.51 6.49
CA ARG A 203 18.46 -26.44 7.98
C ARG A 203 18.18 -25.02 8.50
N SER A 204 17.32 -24.96 9.54
CA SER A 204 17.25 -23.97 10.64
C SER A 204 17.76 -22.54 10.40
N LYS A 205 16.84 -21.58 10.31
CA LYS A 205 17.15 -20.13 10.34
C LYS A 205 17.77 -19.74 11.70
N PRO A 206 18.91 -19.04 11.73
CA PRO A 206 19.38 -18.38 12.94
C PRO A 206 18.53 -17.13 13.20
N SER A 207 18.09 -16.93 14.44
CA SER A 207 17.41 -15.72 14.88
C SER A 207 18.37 -14.53 14.82
N VAL A 208 18.09 -13.57 13.96
CA VAL A 208 18.77 -12.27 13.98
C VAL A 208 18.29 -11.54 15.23
N SER A 209 19.14 -11.50 16.26
CA SER A 209 18.94 -10.62 17.41
C SER A 209 19.10 -9.17 16.95
N LEU A 210 18.03 -8.38 17.08
CA LEU A 210 18.10 -6.94 16.92
C LEU A 210 19.04 -6.34 18.00
N PRO A 211 19.86 -5.33 17.68
CA PRO A 211 20.74 -4.70 18.66
C PRO A 211 19.94 -4.06 19.81
N ARG A 212 20.38 -4.31 21.05
CA ARG A 212 19.80 -3.77 22.29
C ARG A 212 20.07 -2.27 22.39
N ILE A 213 19.04 -1.44 22.29
CA ILE A 213 19.10 0.01 22.54
C ILE A 213 19.10 0.23 24.07
N LYS A 214 20.18 0.83 24.59
CA LYS A 214 20.38 1.13 26.02
C LYS A 214 19.38 2.20 26.47
N GLY A 215 18.64 1.97 27.56
CA GLY A 215 17.63 2.89 28.11
C GLY A 215 16.17 2.62 27.73
N LEU A 216 15.88 1.76 26.75
CA LEU A 216 14.49 1.42 26.33
C LEU A 216 14.03 0.03 26.80
N ASN A 217 14.94 -0.83 27.28
CA ASN A 217 14.64 -2.23 27.65
C ASN A 217 15.39 -2.71 28.91
N ASP A 218 15.78 -1.82 29.83
CA ASP A 218 16.57 -2.18 31.02
C ASP A 218 15.70 -2.63 32.21
N LEU A 219 14.63 -3.37 31.93
CA LEU A 219 13.87 -4.06 32.98
C LEU A 219 14.52 -5.44 33.19
N PRO A 220 14.96 -5.77 34.42
CA PRO A 220 15.50 -7.09 34.70
C PRO A 220 14.42 -8.15 34.43
N CYS A 221 14.85 -9.34 34.01
CA CYS A 221 13.95 -10.46 33.77
C CYS A 221 13.04 -10.67 34.97
N THR A 222 11.72 -10.57 34.79
CA THR A 222 10.75 -10.73 35.88
C THR A 222 10.70 -12.14 36.47
N VAL A 223 11.34 -13.12 35.82
CA VAL A 223 11.36 -14.53 36.23
C VAL A 223 12.62 -14.90 37.02
N CYS A 224 13.77 -14.33 36.67
CA CYS A 224 15.06 -14.69 37.28
C CYS A 224 15.92 -13.48 37.68
N SER A 225 15.38 -12.27 37.55
CA SER A 225 15.98 -10.98 37.90
C SER A 225 17.32 -10.64 37.23
N SER A 226 17.73 -11.38 36.20
CA SER A 226 18.93 -11.07 35.42
C SER A 226 18.69 -9.87 34.49
N PRO A 227 19.63 -8.93 34.39
CA PRO A 227 19.54 -7.79 33.47
C PRO A 227 19.94 -8.13 32.02
N ASP A 228 20.38 -9.36 31.74
CA ASP A 228 20.94 -9.75 30.44
C ASP A 228 19.87 -10.04 29.39
N HIS A 229 18.66 -10.36 29.82
CA HIS A 229 17.53 -10.70 28.96
C HIS A 229 16.18 -10.27 29.57
N SER A 230 15.17 -10.08 28.72
CA SER A 230 13.81 -9.75 29.18
C SER A 230 13.05 -11.00 29.68
N GLY A 231 12.01 -10.83 30.50
CA GLY A 231 11.12 -11.93 30.90
C GLY A 231 10.51 -12.69 29.71
N LEU A 232 10.24 -11.97 28.61
CA LEU A 232 9.76 -12.57 27.37
C LEU A 232 10.85 -13.40 26.66
N THR A 233 12.11 -13.02 26.77
CA THR A 233 13.20 -13.85 26.23
C THR A 233 13.40 -15.10 27.10
N HIS A 234 13.35 -14.94 28.42
CA HIS A 234 13.52 -16.03 29.38
C HIS A 234 12.47 -17.14 29.20
N CYS A 235 11.19 -16.76 29.16
CA CYS A 235 10.10 -17.71 29.01
C CYS A 235 10.12 -18.38 27.63
N ARG A 236 10.57 -17.68 26.57
CA ARG A 236 10.76 -18.29 25.25
C ARG A 236 11.86 -19.35 25.27
N ASP A 237 13.00 -19.04 25.88
CA ASP A 237 14.18 -19.91 25.88
C ASP A 237 14.00 -21.13 26.80
N LYS A 238 13.31 -20.95 27.93
CA LYS A 238 13.00 -22.02 28.90
C LYS A 238 11.67 -22.73 28.61
N LYS A 239 10.99 -22.40 27.51
CA LYS A 239 9.66 -22.95 27.13
C LYS A 239 8.63 -22.84 28.25
N LEU A 240 8.64 -21.72 28.95
CA LEU A 240 7.70 -21.39 30.01
C LEU A 240 6.57 -20.53 29.46
N CYS A 241 5.40 -20.65 30.07
CA CYS A 241 4.29 -19.77 29.79
C CYS A 241 4.60 -18.32 30.20
N PHE A 242 4.37 -17.35 29.33
CA PHE A 242 4.58 -15.92 29.64
C PHE A 242 3.67 -15.36 30.73
N GLN A 243 2.57 -16.06 31.05
CA GLN A 243 1.58 -15.59 32.01
C GLN A 243 1.79 -16.15 33.43
N CYS A 244 2.14 -17.44 33.55
CA CYS A 244 2.31 -18.11 34.85
C CYS A 244 3.70 -18.73 35.05
N HIS A 245 4.61 -18.53 34.09
CA HIS A 245 5.99 -19.04 34.10
C HIS A 245 6.12 -20.56 34.29
N SER A 246 5.05 -21.33 34.06
CA SER A 246 5.05 -22.79 34.17
C SER A 246 5.38 -23.45 32.82
N PRO A 247 6.01 -24.65 32.82
CA PRO A 247 6.30 -25.39 31.61
C PRO A 247 5.02 -25.97 30.95
N ASP A 248 5.18 -26.52 29.74
CA ASP A 248 4.20 -27.33 28.99
C ASP A 248 3.02 -26.61 28.33
N HIS A 249 2.93 -25.28 28.41
CA HIS A 249 1.92 -24.54 27.67
C HIS A 249 2.37 -23.12 27.30
N SER A 250 1.78 -22.59 26.23
CA SER A 250 1.93 -21.19 25.82
C SER A 250 0.84 -20.33 26.48
N GLY A 251 1.03 -19.01 26.56
CA GLY A 251 0.07 -18.08 27.21
C GLY A 251 -1.38 -18.21 26.75
N LEU A 252 -1.61 -18.71 25.53
CA LEU A 252 -2.94 -18.98 24.96
C LEU A 252 -3.67 -20.18 25.60
N GLY A 253 -2.94 -21.11 26.20
CA GLY A 253 -3.48 -22.29 26.91
C GLY A 253 -3.26 -22.23 28.43
N CYS A 254 -3.00 -21.04 28.98
CA CYS A 254 -2.64 -20.90 30.39
C CYS A 254 -3.87 -21.06 31.31
N PRO A 255 -3.87 -22.04 32.23
CA PRO A 255 -4.98 -22.25 33.16
C PRO A 255 -5.16 -21.09 34.16
N GLU A 256 -4.09 -20.35 34.46
CA GLU A 256 -4.13 -19.16 35.34
C GLU A 256 -4.74 -17.93 34.66
N ARG A 257 -4.91 -17.95 33.33
CA ARG A 257 -5.65 -16.89 32.61
C ARG A 257 -7.13 -16.86 33.00
N VAL A 258 -7.67 -17.99 33.49
CA VAL A 258 -9.05 -18.12 33.97
C VAL A 258 -9.17 -17.79 35.47
N LYS A 259 -8.08 -17.90 36.23
CA LYS A 259 -8.05 -17.74 37.69
C LYS A 259 -7.47 -16.44 38.20
N SER A 260 -7.07 -15.54 37.31
CA SER A 260 -6.74 -14.16 37.67
C SER A 260 -8.01 -13.31 37.56
N PRO A 261 -8.85 -13.18 38.61
CA PRO A 261 -9.70 -12.02 38.68
C PRO A 261 -8.74 -10.83 38.72
N SER A 262 -8.85 -9.94 37.75
CA SER A 262 -8.26 -8.61 37.89
C SER A 262 -8.73 -8.05 39.22
N SER A 263 -7.83 -7.98 40.19
CA SER A 263 -8.00 -7.19 41.39
C SER A 263 -7.98 -5.72 40.97
N HIS A 264 -9.10 -5.27 40.42
CA HIS A 264 -9.55 -3.89 40.51
C HIS A 264 -10.88 -3.93 41.27
N GLY A 265 -10.75 -4.03 42.60
CA GLY A 265 -11.80 -3.65 43.52
C GLY A 265 -11.70 -2.14 43.76
N LEU A 266 -12.64 -1.39 43.20
CA LEU A 266 -13.24 -0.20 43.80
C LEU A 266 -14.74 -0.44 43.57
N GLY A 267 -15.49 -0.87 44.57
CA GLY A 267 -15.75 -0.06 45.74
C GLY A 267 -17.08 0.64 45.52
N ASN A 268 -18.16 -0.13 45.66
CA ASN A 268 -19.36 0.18 46.45
C ASN A 268 -20.34 -0.98 46.38
#